data_AF-A0A1G0ZJ57-F1
#
_entry.id   AF-A0A1G0ZJ57-F1
#
_cell.length_a   1.000
_cell.length_b   1.000
_cell.length_c   1.000
_cell.angle_alpha   90.00
_cell.angle_beta   90.00
_cell.angle_gamma   90.00
#
_symmetry.space_group_name_H-M   'P 1'
#
loop_
_entity.id
_entity.type
_entity.pdbx_description
1 polymer ?
#
loop_
_entity_poly.entity_id
_entity_poly.type
_entity_poly.pdbx_seq_one_letter_code
_entity_poly.pdbx_strand_id
1 'polypeptide(L)'
;MGNVDINSIDRGKINTFKEKLLRVPANRNKNPRYRGKSIDEILTMDDVEPMSLARINKNLTVVSSMFKWGKKFGYVRDNQAEGLQVKITHSIYKSVSLALKLIIINII
;
A
#
# COMPACT_ATOMS: atom_id res chain seq x y z
N MET A 1 -13.58 7.86 -15.68
CA MET A 1 -12.30 7.24 -16.09
C MET A 1 -11.34 8.37 -16.38
N GLY A 2 -10.13 8.36 -15.82
CA GLY A 2 -9.18 9.47 -15.92
C GLY A 2 -8.35 9.35 -17.18
N ASN A 3 -8.46 10.35 -18.07
CA ASN A 3 -7.67 10.44 -19.29
C ASN A 3 -6.32 11.10 -18.97
N VAL A 4 -5.49 10.41 -18.21
CA VAL A 4 -4.16 10.91 -17.80
C VAL A 4 -3.12 10.26 -18.70
N ASP A 5 -2.33 11.09 -19.38
CA ASP A 5 -1.18 10.61 -20.14
C ASP A 5 -0.23 9.84 -19.20
N ILE A 6 0.11 8.62 -19.60
CA ILE A 6 1.00 7.74 -18.87
C ILE A 6 2.38 8.36 -18.66
N ASN A 7 2.84 9.21 -19.57
CA ASN A 7 4.11 9.93 -19.46
C ASN A 7 4.05 11.10 -18.47
N SER A 8 2.85 11.57 -18.13
CA SER A 8 2.68 12.57 -17.09
C SER A 8 2.78 11.98 -15.68
N ILE A 9 2.78 10.65 -15.53
CA ILE A 9 2.90 10.01 -14.22
C ILE A 9 4.36 10.02 -13.80
N ASP A 10 4.68 10.84 -12.80
CA ASP A 10 5.99 10.92 -12.17
C ASP A 10 6.01 10.19 -10.81
N ARG A 11 7.19 10.17 -10.17
CA ARG A 11 7.36 9.60 -8.83
C ARG A 11 6.46 10.26 -7.78
N GLY A 12 6.18 11.56 -7.88
CA GLY A 12 5.34 12.30 -6.93
C GLY A 12 3.89 11.83 -6.94
N LYS A 13 3.31 11.65 -8.13
CA LYS A 13 1.97 11.08 -8.30
C LYS A 13 1.89 9.65 -7.79
N ILE A 14 2.94 8.87 -8.00
CA ILE A 14 3.02 7.49 -7.50
C ILE A 14 3.14 7.44 -5.96
N ASN A 15 3.88 8.36 -5.35
CA ASN A 15 3.94 8.49 -3.89
C ASN A 15 2.58 8.88 -3.31
N THR A 16 1.90 9.86 -3.93
CA THR A 16 0.53 10.25 -3.54
C THR A 16 -0.44 9.06 -3.65
N PHE A 17 -0.33 8.28 -4.71
CA PHE A 17 -1.08 7.04 -4.86
C PHE A 17 -0.79 6.03 -3.73
N LYS A 18 0.49 5.81 -3.40
CA LYS A 18 0.91 4.93 -2.31
C LYS A 18 0.35 5.40 -0.96
N GLU A 19 0.41 6.69 -0.67
CA GLU A 19 -0.14 7.29 0.56
C GLU A 19 -1.65 7.09 0.68
N LYS A 20 -2.40 7.34 -0.41
CA LYS A 20 -3.84 7.06 -0.43
C LYS A 20 -4.11 5.56 -0.25
N LEU A 21 -3.37 4.70 -0.96
CA LEU A 21 -3.54 3.26 -0.90
C LEU A 21 -3.29 2.68 0.51
N LEU A 22 -2.38 3.29 1.27
CA LEU A 22 -2.10 2.91 2.67
C LEU A 22 -3.26 3.18 3.63
N ARG A 23 -4.24 3.99 3.24
CA ARG A 23 -5.38 4.39 4.09
C ARG A 23 -6.71 3.80 3.61
N VAL A 24 -6.77 3.31 2.37
CA VAL A 24 -8.00 2.77 1.78
C VAL A 24 -8.41 1.46 2.48
N PRO A 25 -9.70 1.27 2.78
CA PRO A 25 -10.17 0.05 3.43
C PRO A 25 -10.22 -1.14 2.47
N ALA A 26 -10.11 -2.33 3.06
CA ALA A 26 -10.32 -3.56 2.31
C ALA A 26 -11.76 -3.68 1.82
N ASN A 27 -11.95 -4.32 0.66
CA ASN A 27 -13.27 -4.71 0.15
C ASN A 27 -14.30 -3.57 0.07
N ARG A 28 -13.88 -2.32 -0.17
CA ARG A 28 -14.73 -1.13 -0.18
C ARG A 28 -16.01 -1.25 -1.04
N ASN A 29 -15.94 -1.96 -2.17
CA ASN A 29 -17.10 -2.15 -3.05
C ASN A 29 -18.14 -3.12 -2.45
N LYS A 30 -17.68 -4.06 -1.61
CA LYS A 30 -18.54 -5.07 -0.97
C LYS A 30 -19.12 -4.54 0.35
N ASN A 31 -18.32 -3.82 1.14
CA ASN A 31 -18.74 -3.26 2.42
C ASN A 31 -19.82 -2.18 2.22
N PRO A 32 -21.04 -2.34 2.77
CA PRO A 32 -22.11 -1.34 2.66
C PRO A 32 -21.68 0.06 3.13
N ARG A 33 -20.79 0.17 4.12
CA ARG A 33 -20.28 1.45 4.66
C ARG A 33 -19.56 2.31 3.60
N TYR A 34 -18.90 1.66 2.64
CA TYR A 34 -18.05 2.33 1.65
C TYR A 34 -18.59 2.22 0.21
N ARG A 35 -19.68 1.47 0.01
CA ARG A 35 -20.24 1.21 -1.32
C ARG A 35 -20.74 2.51 -1.95
N GLY A 36 -20.36 2.75 -3.20
CA GLY A 36 -20.77 3.93 -3.96
C GLY A 36 -20.04 5.22 -3.61
N LYS A 37 -19.18 5.23 -2.57
CA LYS A 37 -18.35 6.37 -2.20
C LYS A 37 -17.05 6.39 -3.01
N SER A 38 -16.59 7.60 -3.32
CA SER A 38 -15.26 7.84 -3.87
C SER A 38 -14.17 7.56 -2.84
N ILE A 39 -12.93 7.41 -3.30
CA ILE A 39 -11.79 7.22 -2.40
C ILE A 39 -11.63 8.42 -1.47
N ASP A 40 -11.75 9.64 -1.99
CA ASP A 40 -11.55 10.85 -1.18
C ASP A 40 -12.64 10.97 -0.10
N GLU A 41 -13.90 10.66 -0.39
CA GLU A 41 -14.97 10.60 0.62
C GLU A 41 -14.68 9.54 1.69
N ILE A 42 -14.21 8.35 1.30
CA ILE A 42 -13.87 7.30 2.27
C ILE A 42 -12.72 7.77 3.18
N LEU A 43 -11.72 8.44 2.63
CA LEU A 43 -10.57 8.93 3.42
C LEU A 43 -10.93 10.05 4.41
N THR A 44 -12.10 10.69 4.25
CA THR A 44 -12.63 11.67 5.21
C THR A 44 -13.51 11.07 6.30
N MET A 45 -13.81 9.76 6.25
CA MET A 45 -14.62 9.10 7.27
C MET A 45 -13.78 8.74 8.50
N ASP A 46 -14.40 8.79 9.68
CA ASP A 46 -13.77 8.32 10.92
C ASP A 46 -13.68 6.79 10.97
N ASP A 47 -12.73 6.25 11.74
CA ASP A 47 -12.56 4.81 11.99
C ASP A 47 -12.49 3.94 10.72
N VAL A 48 -11.76 4.40 9.72
CA VAL A 48 -11.48 3.62 8.50
C VAL A 48 -10.29 2.71 8.76
N GLU A 49 -10.57 1.42 8.92
CA GLU A 49 -9.51 0.41 9.00
C GLU A 49 -8.85 0.18 7.63
N PRO A 50 -7.54 0.45 7.49
CA PRO A 50 -6.84 0.22 6.24
C PRO A 50 -6.74 -1.26 5.88
N MET A 51 -6.60 -1.55 4.59
CA MET A 51 -6.29 -2.90 4.13
C MET A 51 -4.89 -3.37 4.57
N SER A 52 -4.70 -4.69 4.63
CA SER A 52 -3.44 -5.27 5.11
C SER A 52 -2.23 -4.86 4.26
N LEU A 53 -1.07 -4.67 4.91
CA LEU A 53 0.19 -4.32 4.24
C LEU A 53 0.59 -5.33 3.15
N ALA A 54 0.29 -6.62 3.35
CA ALA A 54 0.54 -7.64 2.34
C ALA A 54 -0.27 -7.38 1.05
N ARG A 55 -1.54 -6.99 1.19
CA ARG A 55 -2.40 -6.65 0.05
C ARG A 55 -1.98 -5.33 -0.60
N ILE A 56 -1.54 -4.36 0.18
CA ILE A 56 -0.96 -3.10 -0.33
C ILE A 56 0.29 -3.39 -1.15
N ASN A 57 1.23 -4.19 -0.63
CA ASN A 57 2.45 -4.57 -1.34
C ASN A 57 2.14 -5.33 -2.63
N LYS A 58 1.13 -6.22 -2.64
CA LYS A 58 0.66 -6.88 -3.87
C LYS A 58 0.24 -5.87 -4.93
N ASN A 59 -0.55 -4.86 -4.55
CA ASN A 59 -0.98 -3.81 -5.48
C ASN A 59 0.21 -2.98 -5.98
N LEU A 60 1.15 -2.60 -5.11
CA LEU A 60 2.36 -1.86 -5.50
C LEU A 60 3.25 -2.67 -6.47
N THR A 61 3.36 -3.99 -6.25
CA THR A 61 4.08 -4.89 -7.16
C THR A 61 3.42 -4.92 -8.55
N VAL A 62 2.09 -4.97 -8.62
CA VAL A 62 1.36 -4.96 -9.91
C VAL A 62 1.62 -3.65 -10.65
N VAL A 63 1.53 -2.51 -9.97
CA VAL A 63 1.82 -1.20 -10.57
C VAL A 63 3.27 -1.14 -11.09
N SER A 64 4.25 -1.53 -10.26
CA SER A 64 5.65 -1.58 -10.68
C SER A 64 5.88 -2.50 -11.89
N SER A 65 5.20 -3.65 -11.93
CA SER A 65 5.29 -4.60 -13.06
C SER A 65 4.69 -4.03 -14.34
N MET A 66 3.59 -3.28 -14.24
CA MET A 66 2.98 -2.59 -15.37
C MET A 66 3.91 -1.52 -15.95
N PHE A 67 4.54 -0.70 -15.10
CA PHE A 67 5.55 0.27 -15.54
C PHE A 67 6.77 -0.39 -16.17
N LYS A 68 7.24 -1.51 -15.61
CA LYS A 68 8.32 -2.30 -16.19
C LYS A 68 7.97 -2.81 -17.59
N TRP A 69 6.76 -3.31 -17.77
CA TRP A 69 6.26 -3.70 -19.09
C TRP A 69 6.17 -2.50 -20.03
N GLY A 70 5.60 -1.38 -19.58
CA GLY A 70 5.49 -0.16 -20.37
C GLY A 70 6.85 0.34 -20.85
N LYS A 71 7.87 0.31 -19.98
CA LYS A 71 9.24 0.68 -20.31
C LYS A 71 9.83 -0.26 -21.37
N LYS A 72 9.61 -1.58 -21.24
CA LYS A 72 10.09 -2.59 -22.19
C LYS A 72 9.58 -2.34 -23.61
N PHE A 73 8.35 -1.85 -23.76
CA PHE A 73 7.72 -1.57 -25.06
C PHE A 73 7.81 -0.10 -25.49
N GLY A 74 8.53 0.74 -24.75
CA GLY A 74 8.72 2.15 -25.09
C GLY A 74 7.51 3.05 -24.82
N TYR A 75 6.49 2.59 -24.08
CA TYR A 75 5.31 3.40 -23.72
C TYR A 75 5.59 4.41 -22.60
N VAL A 76 6.56 4.11 -21.74
CA VAL A 76 7.03 5.01 -20.67
C VAL A 76 8.53 5.04 -20.66
N ARG A 77 9.09 6.19 -20.26
CA ARG A 77 10.55 6.35 -20.13
C ARG A 77 11.13 5.52 -18.98
N ASP A 78 10.47 5.54 -17.82
CA ASP A 78 11.00 4.96 -16.58
C ASP A 78 9.93 4.33 -15.69
N ASN A 79 10.36 3.43 -14.79
CA ASN A 79 9.49 2.81 -13.80
C ASN A 79 9.36 3.70 -12.55
N GLN A 80 8.36 4.59 -12.57
CA GLN A 80 8.08 5.48 -11.45
C GLN A 80 7.54 4.76 -10.21
N ALA A 81 7.29 3.46 -10.27
CA ALA A 81 6.82 2.62 -9.17
C ALA A 81 7.85 1.61 -8.66
N GLU A 82 9.08 1.69 -9.15
CA GLU A 82 10.17 0.84 -8.66
C GLU A 82 10.45 1.08 -7.17
N GLY A 83 10.64 0.01 -6.40
CA GLY A 83 11.03 0.08 -4.99
C GLY A 83 9.96 0.57 -4.00
N LEU A 84 8.68 0.66 -4.37
CA LEU A 84 7.65 1.24 -3.50
C LEU A 84 7.23 0.39 -2.29
N GLN A 85 7.62 -0.88 -2.23
CA GLN A 85 7.14 -1.83 -1.23
C GLN A 85 7.36 -1.31 0.20
N VAL A 86 6.38 -1.51 1.07
CA VAL A 86 6.43 -1.15 2.48
C VAL A 86 7.01 -2.33 3.25
N LYS A 87 8.01 -2.08 4.09
CA LYS A 87 8.57 -3.10 4.97
C LYS A 87 7.50 -3.58 5.94
N ILE A 88 7.21 -4.88 5.89
CA ILE A 88 6.34 -5.52 6.88
C ILE A 88 7.22 -5.84 8.08
N THR A 89 7.29 -4.92 9.04
CA THR A 89 7.91 -5.20 10.33
C THR A 89 6.98 -6.12 11.11
N HIS A 90 7.33 -7.39 11.24
CA HIS A 90 6.67 -8.32 12.16
C HIS A 90 6.99 -7.92 13.61
N SER A 91 6.40 -6.81 14.06
CA SER A 91 6.69 -6.20 15.36
C SER A 91 6.19 -7.05 16.54
N ILE A 92 5.18 -7.90 16.31
CA ILE A 92 4.54 -8.72 17.36
C ILE A 92 5.51 -9.79 17.88
N TYR A 93 6.25 -10.46 17.00
CA TYR A 93 7.24 -11.46 17.43
C TYR A 93 8.41 -10.84 18.17
N LYS A 94 8.80 -9.60 17.85
CA LYS A 94 9.92 -8.92 18.51
C LYS A 94 9.55 -8.48 19.93
N SER A 95 8.36 -7.92 20.13
CA SER A 95 7.89 -7.50 21.46
C SER A 95 7.57 -8.69 22.37
N VAL A 96 6.89 -9.73 21.86
CA VAL A 96 6.58 -10.94 22.64
C VAL A 96 7.84 -11.76 22.92
N SER A 97 8.76 -11.91 21.96
CA SER A 97 10.03 -12.63 22.18
C SER A 97 10.94 -11.91 23.17
N LEU A 98 10.98 -10.56 23.14
CA LEU A 98 11.76 -9.79 24.11
C LEU A 98 11.17 -9.92 25.52
N ALA A 99 9.84 -9.85 25.65
CA ALA A 99 9.15 -10.09 26.92
C ALA A 99 9.40 -11.51 27.44
N LEU A 100 9.32 -12.54 26.58
CA LEU A 100 9.60 -13.92 26.97
C LEU A 100 11.05 -14.11 27.42
N LYS A 101 12.01 -13.52 26.70
CA LYS A 101 13.44 -13.57 27.07
C LYS A 101 13.72 -12.88 28.41
N LEU A 102 13.10 -11.74 28.67
CA LEU A 102 13.23 -11.01 29.93
C LEU A 102 12.63 -11.79 31.11
N ILE A 103 11.50 -12.48 30.90
CA ILE A 103 10.89 -13.33 31.93
C ILE A 103 11.79 -14.54 32.24
N ILE A 104 12.33 -15.21 31.21
CA ILE A 104 13.20 -16.38 31.41
C ILE A 104 14.52 -16.00 32.10
N ILE A 105 15.13 -14.85 31.76
CA ILE A 105 16.37 -14.37 32.40
C ILE A 105 16.16 -13.99 33.87
N ASN A 106 14.95 -13.56 34.28
CA ASN A 106 14.65 -13.22 35.67
C ASN A 106 14.18 -14.42 36.52
N ILE A 107 14.07 -15.61 35.92
CA ILE A 107 13.63 -16.85 36.60
C ILE A 107 14.79 -17.86 36.76
N ILE A 108 15.93 -17.63 36.10
CA ILE A 108 17.18 -18.41 36.23
C ILE A 108 18.19 -17.59 37.03
#